data_AF-A0A644YA72-F1
#
_entry.id   AF-A0A644YA72-F1
#
_cell.length_a   1.000
_cell.length_b   1.000
_cell.length_c   1.000
_cell.angle_alpha   90.00
_cell.angle_beta   90.00
_cell.angle_gamma   90.00
#
_symmetry.space_group_name_H-M   'P 1'
#
loop_
_entity.id
_entity.type
_entity.pdbx_description
1 polymer ?
#
loop_
_entity_poly.entity_id
_entity_poly.type
_entity_poly.pdbx_seq_one_letter_code
_entity_poly.pdbx_strand_id
1 'polypeptide(L)'
;MAKGAKKLMTVQEIGQKLSNRVPGFMGVEQSYAVLVPLVQRDESLHLLFEMRSSILDIQPGEVCFPGGCMENGESPEECALRETWEELGISSASIQILGRLDSFHHPAGFLLYPVLALVDEKAIATARLNPQEVDHIFEVPLSFFAANPPKIYHFDMPPQIGADFPYEDIGAVGGYAWRKCTMQVVVYPKFSGHVVWGLTGRVVAWLSQWLEEENSSPAPDKSFGTAGVLYLVPTPIGNLEDISGRMRKTLEAVDFIAAEDTRITLKLLNHMGLKKSLVSYYRHNEESSGSAIVRRILGGEDCALVTDAGTPAISDPGEELVALCAKSGIRVVPIPGPCALVAALSSSGLPTGRFTFEGFLAMNKKNRRAHLDSLSQEERTMIFYEAPHKLSSTLKDLKETFGPDRKISLCRELTKLYEEVRRTTLGEAIDFYETTPPRGEFVLVVGGGCPPAEDKVSLPHALKQVEKLYSEGSSVRDAVRAVAETCSLSRKELYAAAIKEFSKKQ
;
A
#
# COMPACT_ATOMS: atom_id res chain seq x y z
N MET A 1 -38.63 -27.78 -24.44
CA MET A 1 -39.31 -26.83 -23.53
C MET A 1 -38.24 -25.94 -22.91
N ALA A 2 -38.22 -24.65 -23.27
CA ALA A 2 -37.24 -23.71 -22.72
C ALA A 2 -37.50 -23.52 -21.22
N LYS A 3 -36.52 -23.83 -20.37
CA LYS A 3 -36.54 -23.45 -18.95
C LYS A 3 -36.73 -21.93 -18.91
N GLY A 4 -37.77 -21.46 -18.22
CA GLY A 4 -38.15 -20.05 -18.15
C GLY A 4 -36.94 -19.17 -17.85
N ALA A 5 -36.79 -18.10 -18.63
CA ALA A 5 -35.71 -17.13 -18.46
C ALA A 5 -35.72 -16.62 -17.02
N LYS A 6 -34.66 -16.90 -16.25
CA LYS A 6 -34.49 -16.32 -14.93
C LYS A 6 -34.45 -14.80 -15.09
N LYS A 7 -35.31 -14.09 -14.37
CA LYS A 7 -35.28 -12.63 -14.27
C LYS A 7 -33.88 -12.21 -13.82
N LEU A 8 -33.20 -11.40 -14.64
CA LEU A 8 -31.89 -10.84 -14.31
C LEU A 8 -32.05 -9.84 -13.14
N MET A 9 -31.10 -9.86 -12.20
CA MET A 9 -31.08 -8.93 -11.08
C MET A 9 -30.87 -7.50 -11.59
N THR A 10 -31.54 -6.53 -10.98
CA THR A 10 -31.29 -5.11 -11.18
C THR A 10 -29.96 -4.70 -10.56
N VAL A 11 -29.38 -3.58 -11.02
CA VAL A 11 -28.13 -3.03 -10.46
C VAL A 11 -28.24 -2.79 -8.95
N GLN A 12 -29.40 -2.34 -8.48
CA GLN A 12 -29.66 -2.10 -7.06
C GLN A 12 -29.67 -3.40 -6.24
N GLU A 13 -30.30 -4.46 -6.76
CA GLU A 13 -30.28 -5.80 -6.14
C GLU A 13 -28.87 -6.39 -6.10
N ILE A 14 -28.06 -6.16 -7.15
CA ILE A 14 -26.64 -6.58 -7.19
C ILE A 14 -25.83 -5.82 -6.14
N GLY A 15 -25.99 -4.49 -6.06
CA GLY A 15 -25.29 -3.65 -5.08
C GLY A 15 -25.57 -4.06 -3.63
N GLN A 16 -26.84 -4.35 -3.30
CA GLN A 16 -27.22 -4.82 -1.97
C GLN A 16 -26.75 -6.25 -1.67
N LYS A 17 -26.64 -7.10 -2.70
CA LYS A 17 -26.06 -8.43 -2.55
C LYS A 17 -24.55 -8.36 -2.31
N LEU A 18 -23.86 -7.42 -2.96
CA LEU A 18 -22.42 -7.21 -2.79
C LEU A 18 -22.07 -6.54 -1.45
N SER A 19 -22.91 -5.62 -0.96
CA SER A 19 -22.68 -4.93 0.33
C SER A 19 -22.66 -5.89 1.53
N ASN A 20 -23.37 -7.01 1.43
CA ASN A 20 -23.44 -8.04 2.46
C ASN A 20 -22.45 -9.19 2.24
N ARG A 21 -21.62 -9.10 1.20
CA ARG A 21 -20.66 -10.14 0.82
C ARG A 21 -19.28 -9.77 1.34
N VAL A 22 -18.66 -10.70 2.08
CA VAL A 22 -17.22 -10.69 2.30
C VAL A 22 -16.54 -11.38 1.11
N PRO A 23 -15.65 -10.70 0.36
CA PRO A 23 -14.90 -11.34 -0.71
C PRO A 23 -14.01 -12.46 -0.17
N GLY A 24 -14.11 -13.66 -0.73
CA GLY A 24 -13.20 -14.77 -0.47
C GLY A 24 -12.18 -14.95 -1.61
N PHE A 25 -11.24 -15.88 -1.42
CA PHE A 25 -10.29 -16.28 -2.45
C PHE A 25 -10.99 -17.12 -3.54
N MET A 26 -10.91 -16.69 -4.79
CA MET A 26 -11.45 -17.46 -5.92
C MET A 26 -10.54 -18.65 -6.23
N GLY A 27 -11.12 -19.83 -6.40
CA GLY A 27 -10.37 -21.07 -6.64
C GLY A 27 -9.93 -21.80 -5.37
N VAL A 28 -10.33 -21.31 -4.20
CA VAL A 28 -10.20 -22.05 -2.93
C VAL A 28 -11.50 -22.84 -2.74
N GLU A 29 -11.45 -24.13 -3.03
CA GLU A 29 -12.58 -25.04 -2.85
C GLU A 29 -12.71 -25.45 -1.38
N GLN A 30 -11.59 -25.49 -0.67
CA GLN A 30 -11.50 -26.01 0.70
C GLN A 30 -10.41 -25.27 1.48
N SER A 31 -10.61 -25.14 2.79
CA SER A 31 -9.61 -24.59 3.70
C SER A 31 -9.23 -25.64 4.72
N TYR A 32 -7.97 -25.69 5.08
CA TYR A 32 -7.39 -26.63 6.03
C TYR A 32 -6.68 -25.85 7.13
N ALA A 33 -6.68 -26.40 8.34
CA ALA A 33 -5.86 -25.89 9.42
C ALA A 33 -5.05 -27.02 10.03
N VAL A 34 -3.81 -26.71 10.42
CA VAL A 34 -2.90 -27.65 11.09
C VAL A 34 -2.37 -27.01 12.36
N LEU A 35 -2.25 -27.81 13.42
CA LEU A 35 -1.56 -27.39 14.63
C LEU A 35 -0.05 -27.62 14.44
N VAL A 36 0.75 -26.57 14.55
CA VAL A 36 2.21 -26.65 14.58
C VAL A 36 2.63 -26.77 16.05
N PRO A 37 2.86 -27.98 16.58
CA PRO A 37 2.92 -28.20 18.01
C PRO A 37 4.37 -28.11 18.50
N LEU A 38 4.64 -27.09 19.31
CA LEU A 38 5.88 -26.93 20.06
C LEU A 38 5.82 -27.70 21.37
N VAL A 39 6.89 -28.42 21.66
CA VAL A 39 7.05 -29.19 22.89
C VAL A 39 8.33 -28.74 23.59
N GLN A 40 8.20 -28.33 24.84
CA GLN A 40 9.36 -28.03 25.67
C GLN A 40 9.93 -29.34 26.23
N ARG A 41 11.19 -29.65 25.91
CA ARG A 41 11.97 -30.76 26.46
C ARG A 41 13.21 -30.20 27.13
N ASP A 42 13.24 -30.22 28.46
CA ASP A 42 14.29 -29.59 29.26
C ASP A 42 14.53 -28.13 28.82
N GLU A 43 15.73 -27.81 28.31
CA GLU A 43 16.11 -26.48 27.80
C GLU A 43 15.94 -26.33 26.27
N SER A 44 15.28 -27.28 25.60
CA SER A 44 15.13 -27.31 24.14
C SER A 44 13.68 -27.34 23.67
N LEU A 45 13.39 -26.68 22.57
CA LEU A 45 12.09 -26.73 21.88
C LEU A 45 12.13 -27.75 20.75
N HIS A 46 11.07 -28.56 20.67
CA HIS A 46 10.87 -29.57 19.64
C HIS A 46 9.57 -29.31 18.90
N LEU A 47 9.49 -29.76 17.65
CA LEU A 47 8.25 -29.87 16.90
C LEU A 47 7.76 -31.31 16.97
N LEU A 48 6.49 -31.48 17.35
CA LEU A 48 5.80 -32.76 17.28
C LEU A 48 5.23 -32.97 15.88
N PHE A 49 5.52 -34.13 15.30
CA PHE A 49 4.97 -34.58 14.03
C PHE A 49 4.22 -35.89 14.21
N GLU A 50 3.31 -36.15 13.28
CA GLU A 50 2.70 -37.44 13.09
C GLU A 50 3.11 -38.06 11.75
N MET A 51 3.06 -39.39 11.69
CA MET A 51 3.13 -40.14 10.46
C MET A 51 1.74 -40.65 10.12
N ARG A 52 1.26 -40.30 8.93
CA ARG A 52 -0.04 -40.75 8.41
C ARG A 52 -0.07 -42.26 8.30
N SER A 53 -1.18 -42.85 8.72
CA SER A 53 -1.43 -44.29 8.65
C SER A 53 -1.28 -44.79 7.21
N SER A 54 -0.61 -45.94 7.04
CA SER A 54 -0.38 -46.53 5.72
C SER A 54 -1.66 -47.04 5.05
N ILE A 55 -2.77 -47.10 5.80
CA ILE A 55 -4.07 -47.60 5.32
C ILE A 55 -4.89 -46.51 4.63
N LEU A 56 -4.45 -45.24 4.68
CA LEU A 56 -5.16 -44.12 4.06
C LEU A 56 -5.02 -44.14 2.54
N ASP A 57 -6.10 -43.77 1.85
CA ASP A 57 -6.13 -43.69 0.39
C ASP A 57 -5.29 -42.53 -0.16
N ILE A 58 -5.11 -41.47 0.64
CA ILE A 58 -4.40 -40.25 0.25
C ILE A 58 -3.21 -40.02 1.17
N GLN A 59 -2.03 -39.91 0.55
CA GLN A 59 -0.75 -39.60 1.20
C GLN A 59 -0.38 -40.54 2.37
N PRO A 60 -0.43 -41.88 2.18
CA PRO A 60 -0.06 -42.83 3.23
C PRO A 60 1.42 -42.70 3.60
N GLY A 61 1.74 -42.72 4.90
CA GLY A 61 3.11 -42.66 5.42
C GLY A 61 3.79 -41.29 5.30
N GLU A 62 3.07 -40.24 4.95
CA GLU A 62 3.61 -38.88 4.93
C GLU A 62 3.76 -38.32 6.35
N VAL A 63 4.80 -37.51 6.55
CA VAL A 63 5.04 -36.78 7.80
C VAL A 63 4.26 -35.47 7.75
N CYS A 64 3.37 -35.26 8.72
CA CYS A 64 2.57 -34.05 8.81
C CYS A 64 2.40 -33.54 10.24
N PHE A 65 1.80 -32.37 10.30
CA PHE A 65 1.22 -31.82 11.51
C PHE A 65 -0.23 -32.30 11.62
N PRO A 66 -0.75 -32.51 12.84
CA PRO A 66 -2.15 -32.86 13.02
C PRO A 66 -3.05 -31.74 12.50
N GLY A 67 -4.10 -32.08 11.78
CA GLY A 67 -4.95 -31.12 11.09
C GLY A 67 -5.69 -31.67 9.88
N GLY A 68 -6.72 -30.93 9.49
CA GLY A 68 -7.65 -31.38 8.48
C GLY A 68 -8.48 -30.24 7.91
N CYS A 69 -9.63 -30.61 7.34
CA CYS A 69 -10.50 -29.66 6.67
C CYS A 69 -11.26 -28.83 7.70
N MET A 70 -11.35 -27.52 7.44
CA MET A 70 -12.19 -26.62 8.21
C MET A 70 -13.67 -26.84 7.90
N GLU A 71 -14.49 -26.86 8.94
CA GLU A 71 -15.95 -26.85 8.83
C GLU A 71 -16.49 -25.44 8.56
N ASN A 72 -17.74 -25.34 8.13
CA ASN A 72 -18.34 -24.05 7.77
C ASN A 72 -18.54 -23.16 9.02
N GLY A 73 -17.86 -22.02 9.05
CA GLY A 73 -17.89 -21.07 10.17
C GLY A 73 -16.88 -21.38 11.28
N GLU A 74 -16.10 -22.45 11.14
CA GLU A 74 -15.02 -22.82 12.05
C GLU A 74 -13.80 -21.89 11.83
N SER A 75 -13.18 -21.42 12.91
CA SER A 75 -11.90 -20.72 12.84
C SER A 75 -10.74 -21.71 12.63
N PRO A 76 -9.61 -21.28 12.05
CA PRO A 76 -8.43 -22.13 11.92
C PRO A 76 -7.94 -22.74 13.25
N GLU A 77 -8.03 -21.98 14.34
CA GLU A 77 -7.65 -22.44 15.67
C GLU A 77 -8.59 -23.54 16.20
N GLU A 78 -9.90 -23.38 15.99
CA GLU A 78 -10.89 -24.41 16.35
C GLU A 78 -10.68 -25.70 15.54
N CYS A 79 -10.46 -25.57 14.24
CA CYS A 79 -10.17 -26.71 13.35
C CYS A 79 -8.89 -27.43 13.78
N ALA A 80 -7.78 -26.71 13.98
CA ALA A 80 -6.52 -27.31 14.41
C ALA A 80 -6.65 -28.04 15.76
N LEU A 81 -7.40 -27.50 16.71
CA LEU A 81 -7.65 -28.15 18.01
C LEU A 81 -8.56 -29.37 17.91
N ARG A 82 -9.61 -29.31 17.08
CA ARG A 82 -10.54 -30.43 16.84
C ARG A 82 -9.80 -31.60 16.20
N GLU A 83 -9.09 -31.36 15.12
CA GLU A 83 -8.33 -32.38 14.38
C GLU A 83 -7.24 -32.98 15.29
N THR A 84 -6.52 -32.16 16.06
CA THR A 84 -5.53 -32.67 17.04
C THR A 84 -6.16 -33.59 18.10
N TRP A 85 -7.39 -33.30 18.52
CA TRP A 85 -8.13 -34.18 19.44
C TRP A 85 -8.56 -35.47 18.76
N GLU A 86 -9.06 -35.40 17.52
CA GLU A 86 -9.53 -36.55 16.74
C GLU A 86 -8.40 -37.50 16.34
N GLU A 87 -7.25 -36.96 15.93
CA GLU A 87 -6.08 -37.71 15.47
C GLU A 87 -5.20 -38.20 16.63
N LEU A 88 -4.93 -37.35 17.64
CA LEU A 88 -3.95 -37.62 18.69
C LEU A 88 -4.56 -37.83 20.08
N GLY A 89 -5.85 -37.50 20.29
CA GLY A 89 -6.48 -37.56 21.60
C GLY A 89 -5.94 -36.53 22.61
N ILE A 90 -5.27 -35.47 22.14
CA ILE A 90 -4.71 -34.41 22.99
C ILE A 90 -5.77 -33.33 23.20
N SER A 91 -6.16 -33.12 24.47
CA SER A 91 -7.19 -32.14 24.82
C SER A 91 -6.72 -30.71 24.59
N SER A 92 -7.61 -29.84 24.12
CA SER A 92 -7.35 -28.40 24.03
C SER A 92 -6.96 -27.74 25.36
N ALA A 93 -7.32 -28.35 26.51
CA ALA A 93 -6.88 -27.88 27.83
C ALA A 93 -5.36 -28.03 28.05
N SER A 94 -4.70 -28.88 27.26
CA SER A 94 -3.25 -29.13 27.29
C SER A 94 -2.50 -28.39 26.17
N ILE A 95 -3.19 -27.51 25.44
CA ILE A 95 -2.66 -26.79 24.29
C ILE A 95 -2.81 -25.29 24.51
N GLN A 96 -1.71 -24.55 24.47
CA GLN A 96 -1.69 -23.10 24.49
C GLN A 96 -1.41 -22.57 23.08
N ILE A 97 -2.42 -21.98 22.43
CA ILE A 97 -2.23 -21.29 21.15
C ILE A 97 -1.31 -20.08 21.35
N LEU A 98 -0.24 -20.01 20.57
CA LEU A 98 0.70 -18.89 20.57
C LEU A 98 0.34 -17.88 19.48
N GLY A 99 -0.15 -18.34 18.33
CA GLY A 99 -0.61 -17.50 17.24
C GLY A 99 -0.71 -18.24 15.91
N ARG A 100 -1.16 -17.53 14.89
CA ARG A 100 -1.25 -18.05 13.52
C ARG A 100 -0.01 -17.66 12.72
N LEU A 101 0.52 -18.60 11.95
CA LEU A 101 1.57 -18.34 10.97
C LEU A 101 0.95 -17.86 9.65
N ASP A 102 1.79 -17.48 8.68
CA ASP A 102 1.31 -17.11 7.34
C ASP A 102 0.54 -18.27 6.69
N SER A 103 -0.58 -17.95 6.03
CA SER A 103 -1.38 -18.95 5.32
C SER A 103 -0.76 -19.31 3.96
N PHE A 104 -0.84 -20.57 3.57
CA PHE A 104 -0.31 -21.06 2.29
C PHE A 104 -1.44 -21.34 1.30
N HIS A 105 -1.33 -20.80 0.08
CA HIS A 105 -2.20 -21.20 -1.03
C HIS A 105 -1.55 -22.36 -1.80
N HIS A 106 -2.25 -23.49 -1.87
CA HIS A 106 -1.76 -24.67 -2.58
C HIS A 106 -2.20 -24.66 -4.05
N PRO A 107 -1.35 -25.07 -5.01
CA PRO A 107 -1.73 -25.16 -6.43
C PRO A 107 -2.96 -26.05 -6.71
N ALA A 108 -3.28 -26.97 -5.80
CA ALA A 108 -4.48 -27.82 -5.88
C ALA A 108 -5.78 -27.11 -5.49
N GLY A 109 -5.76 -25.80 -5.19
CA GLY A 109 -6.98 -25.02 -4.95
C GLY A 109 -7.48 -25.03 -3.50
N PHE A 110 -6.57 -25.10 -2.53
CA PHE A 110 -6.92 -24.99 -1.10
C PHE A 110 -6.02 -24.02 -0.35
N LEU A 111 -6.51 -23.52 0.78
CA LEU A 111 -5.73 -22.73 1.74
C LEU A 111 -5.35 -23.58 2.94
N LEU A 112 -4.11 -23.44 3.42
CA LEU A 112 -3.64 -24.01 4.67
C LEU A 112 -3.36 -22.91 5.68
N TYR A 113 -3.89 -23.04 6.89
CA TYR A 113 -3.65 -22.16 8.03
C TYR A 113 -2.85 -22.89 9.13
N PRO A 114 -1.54 -22.62 9.27
CA PRO A 114 -0.75 -23.19 10.35
C PRO A 114 -0.97 -22.40 11.65
N VAL A 115 -1.29 -23.12 12.73
CA VAL A 115 -1.54 -22.55 14.06
C VAL A 115 -0.43 -23.00 15.01
N LEU A 116 0.44 -22.09 15.42
CA LEU A 116 1.53 -22.38 16.34
C LEU A 116 1.00 -22.47 17.77
N ALA A 117 1.32 -23.57 18.46
CA ALA A 117 0.88 -23.80 19.83
C ALA A 117 1.93 -24.52 20.66
N LEU A 118 1.95 -24.24 21.97
CA LEU A 118 2.72 -25.00 22.96
C LEU A 118 1.84 -26.13 23.50
N VAL A 119 2.36 -27.37 23.49
CA VAL A 119 1.66 -28.57 23.97
C VAL A 119 2.33 -29.10 25.24
N ASP A 120 1.54 -29.42 26.26
CA ASP A 120 2.03 -30.04 27.49
C ASP A 120 2.62 -31.42 27.21
N GLU A 121 3.88 -31.62 27.61
CA GLU A 121 4.59 -32.89 27.46
C GLU A 121 3.87 -34.09 28.06
N LYS A 122 3.12 -33.89 29.15
CA LYS A 122 2.35 -34.96 29.81
C LYS A 122 1.20 -35.43 28.92
N ALA A 123 0.61 -34.52 28.15
CA ALA A 123 -0.49 -34.85 27.25
C ALA A 123 0.02 -35.75 26.11
N ILE A 124 1.22 -35.47 25.60
CA ILE A 124 1.89 -36.28 24.55
C ILE A 124 2.17 -37.70 25.06
N ALA A 125 2.69 -37.82 26.29
CA ALA A 125 2.96 -39.14 26.89
C ALA A 125 1.70 -40.00 27.08
N THR A 126 0.53 -39.38 27.14
CA THR A 126 -0.78 -40.05 27.27
C THR A 126 -1.63 -39.97 26.01
N ALA A 127 -1.06 -39.55 24.88
CA ALA A 127 -1.77 -39.41 23.62
C ALA A 127 -2.44 -40.72 23.20
N ARG A 128 -3.62 -40.62 22.60
CA ARG A 128 -4.44 -41.74 22.14
C ARG A 128 -4.63 -41.60 20.65
N LEU A 129 -3.67 -42.13 19.90
CA LEU A 129 -3.65 -42.03 18.45
C LEU A 129 -4.86 -42.75 17.84
N ASN A 130 -5.52 -42.12 16.88
CA ASN A 130 -6.50 -42.76 16.03
C ASN A 130 -5.76 -43.58 14.95
N PRO A 131 -5.74 -44.93 15.02
CA PRO A 131 -4.96 -45.75 14.09
C PRO A 131 -5.50 -45.73 12.66
N GLN A 132 -6.71 -45.20 12.45
CA GLN A 132 -7.25 -45.00 11.11
C GLN A 132 -6.54 -43.87 10.36
N GLU A 133 -5.90 -42.96 11.09
CA GLU A 133 -5.34 -41.72 10.54
C GLU A 133 -3.85 -41.59 10.85
N VAL A 134 -3.43 -41.98 12.05
CA VAL A 134 -2.08 -41.81 12.56
C VAL A 134 -1.45 -43.16 12.90
N ASP A 135 -0.28 -43.44 12.33
CA ASP A 135 0.52 -44.62 12.66
C ASP A 135 1.29 -44.41 13.98
N HIS A 136 2.06 -43.33 14.04
CA HIS A 136 2.82 -42.94 15.23
C HIS A 136 3.16 -41.45 15.20
N ILE A 137 3.60 -40.94 16.36
CA ILE A 137 4.11 -39.57 16.54
C ILE A 137 5.60 -39.59 16.87
N PHE A 138 6.30 -38.51 16.54
CA PHE A 138 7.70 -38.32 16.86
C PHE A 138 8.05 -36.84 16.98
N GLU A 139 9.13 -36.52 17.69
CA GLU A 139 9.57 -35.16 17.94
C GLU A 139 10.90 -34.89 17.22
N VAL A 140 11.07 -33.66 16.71
CA VAL A 140 12.33 -33.19 16.13
C VAL A 140 12.74 -31.88 16.80
N PRO A 141 13.97 -31.75 17.33
CA PRO A 141 14.44 -30.50 17.92
C PRO A 141 14.41 -29.36 16.89
N LEU A 142 13.97 -28.16 17.28
CA LEU A 142 14.03 -26.99 16.39
C LEU A 142 15.47 -26.69 15.94
N SER A 143 16.45 -26.95 16.80
CA SER A 143 17.88 -26.79 16.48
C SER A 143 18.33 -27.69 15.32
N PHE A 144 17.65 -28.81 15.05
CA PHE A 144 17.94 -29.64 13.89
C PHE A 144 17.62 -28.89 12.59
N PHE A 145 16.46 -28.23 12.51
CA PHE A 145 16.04 -27.50 11.31
C PHE A 145 16.94 -26.28 11.06
N ALA A 146 17.28 -25.54 12.11
CA ALA A 146 18.24 -24.43 12.04
C ALA A 146 19.63 -24.88 11.55
N ALA A 147 20.13 -26.01 12.04
CA ALA A 147 21.44 -26.53 11.65
C ALA A 147 21.46 -27.21 10.27
N ASN A 148 20.30 -27.60 9.73
CA ASN A 148 20.19 -28.43 8.54
C ASN A 148 19.15 -27.85 7.56
N PRO A 149 19.52 -26.81 6.78
CA PRO A 149 18.60 -26.20 5.83
C PRO A 149 18.10 -27.23 4.79
N PRO A 150 16.84 -27.11 4.34
CA PRO A 150 16.26 -28.10 3.44
C PRO A 150 16.76 -27.93 1.99
N LYS A 151 16.63 -28.99 1.21
CA LYS A 151 16.76 -28.92 -0.26
C LYS A 151 15.41 -28.59 -0.88
N ILE A 152 15.39 -27.68 -1.85
CA ILE A 152 14.18 -27.26 -2.54
C ILE A 152 14.20 -27.80 -3.97
N TYR A 153 13.24 -28.66 -4.27
CA TYR A 153 13.03 -29.25 -5.60
C TYR A 153 11.93 -28.48 -6.33
N HIS A 154 12.12 -28.25 -7.62
CA HIS A 154 11.16 -27.54 -8.47
C HIS A 154 10.58 -28.50 -9.49
N PHE A 155 9.26 -28.63 -9.53
CA PHE A 155 8.53 -29.49 -10.43
C PHE A 155 7.62 -28.67 -11.32
N ASP A 156 7.89 -28.68 -12.63
CA ASP A 156 6.99 -28.09 -13.61
C ASP A 156 5.79 -29.02 -13.80
N MET A 157 4.61 -28.51 -13.46
CA MET A 157 3.32 -29.13 -13.70
C MET A 157 2.74 -28.56 -15.00
N PRO A 158 2.82 -29.31 -16.12
CA PRO A 158 2.13 -28.91 -17.33
C PRO A 158 0.61 -29.03 -17.10
N PRO A 159 -0.18 -28.14 -17.71
CA PRO A 159 -1.63 -28.20 -17.58
C PRO A 159 -2.16 -29.45 -18.29
N GLN A 160 -3.10 -30.13 -17.64
CA GLN A 160 -3.81 -31.28 -18.22
C GLN A 160 -5.08 -30.78 -18.90
N ILE A 161 -5.09 -30.77 -20.24
CA ILE A 161 -6.20 -30.25 -21.02
C ILE A 161 -7.06 -31.40 -21.52
N GLY A 162 -8.35 -31.35 -21.20
CA GLY A 162 -9.34 -32.30 -21.71
C GLY A 162 -9.42 -32.28 -23.23
N ALA A 163 -9.74 -33.43 -23.83
CA ALA A 163 -9.87 -33.56 -25.29
C ALA A 163 -11.00 -32.70 -25.87
N ASP A 164 -11.95 -32.29 -25.03
CA ASP A 164 -13.11 -31.47 -25.33
C ASP A 164 -12.87 -29.96 -25.15
N PHE A 165 -11.64 -29.54 -24.84
CA PHE A 165 -11.35 -28.12 -24.67
C PHE A 165 -11.64 -27.34 -25.96
N PRO A 166 -12.47 -26.27 -25.90
CA PRO A 166 -13.04 -25.64 -27.08
C PRO A 166 -12.08 -24.64 -27.72
N TYR A 167 -10.98 -25.15 -28.28
CA TYR A 167 -9.96 -24.33 -28.94
C TYR A 167 -10.54 -23.44 -30.05
N GLU A 168 -11.55 -23.91 -30.77
CA GLU A 168 -12.24 -23.13 -31.82
C GLU A 168 -13.01 -21.95 -31.24
N ASP A 169 -13.76 -22.14 -30.15
CA ASP A 169 -14.58 -21.09 -29.53
C ASP A 169 -13.72 -19.97 -28.94
N ILE A 170 -12.52 -20.31 -28.45
CA ILE A 170 -11.56 -19.32 -27.95
C ILE A 170 -10.62 -18.77 -29.04
N GLY A 171 -10.81 -19.16 -30.30
CA GLY A 171 -10.00 -18.68 -31.44
C GLY A 171 -8.54 -19.17 -31.44
N ALA A 172 -8.23 -20.25 -30.72
CA ALA A 172 -6.90 -20.83 -30.59
C ALA A 172 -6.76 -22.10 -31.46
N VAL A 173 -7.15 -22.01 -32.73
CA VAL A 173 -7.10 -23.11 -33.70
C VAL A 173 -5.62 -23.49 -33.93
N GLY A 174 -5.23 -24.69 -33.46
CA GLY A 174 -3.84 -25.16 -33.43
C GLY A 174 -3.24 -25.32 -32.03
N GLY A 175 -4.00 -24.99 -30.98
CA GLY A 175 -3.63 -25.15 -29.57
C GLY A 175 -3.38 -23.82 -28.87
N TYR A 176 -3.54 -23.81 -27.54
CA TYR A 176 -3.29 -22.66 -26.68
C TYR A 176 -1.94 -22.84 -25.97
N ALA A 177 -1.14 -21.78 -25.93
CA ALA A 177 0.16 -21.78 -25.24
C ALA A 177 -0.05 -21.61 -23.73
N TRP A 178 -0.27 -22.71 -23.04
CA TRP A 178 -0.51 -22.68 -21.61
C TRP A 178 0.74 -22.33 -20.80
N ARG A 179 0.55 -21.53 -19.75
CA ARG A 179 1.59 -21.34 -18.73
C ARG A 179 1.72 -22.62 -17.90
N LYS A 180 2.96 -23.01 -17.61
CA LYS A 180 3.24 -24.09 -16.66
C LYS A 180 3.15 -23.53 -15.23
N CYS A 181 2.62 -24.32 -14.32
CA CYS A 181 2.76 -24.04 -12.90
C CYS A 181 4.04 -24.73 -12.40
N THR A 182 4.86 -24.06 -11.61
CA THR A 182 6.01 -24.70 -10.95
C THR A 182 5.68 -24.90 -9.48
N MET A 183 5.74 -26.14 -9.01
CA MET A 183 5.55 -26.50 -7.60
C MET A 183 6.92 -26.69 -6.93
N GLN A 184 7.07 -26.09 -5.76
CA GLN A 184 8.25 -26.28 -4.91
C GLN A 184 7.98 -27.36 -3.87
N VAL A 185 8.91 -28.30 -3.75
CA VAL A 185 8.89 -29.36 -2.73
C VAL A 185 10.13 -29.19 -1.85
N VAL A 186 9.89 -28.87 -0.58
CA VAL A 186 10.92 -28.72 0.44
C VAL A 186 11.21 -30.09 1.04
N VAL A 187 12.48 -30.46 1.19
CA VAL A 187 12.90 -31.76 1.74
C VAL A 187 14.05 -31.57 2.71
N TYR A 188 13.82 -31.86 3.99
CA TYR A 188 14.87 -31.85 5.00
C TYR A 188 15.72 -33.13 4.97
N PRO A 189 16.95 -33.09 5.50
CA PRO A 189 17.70 -34.31 5.78
C PRO A 189 16.93 -35.23 6.73
N LYS A 190 17.18 -36.54 6.60
CA LYS A 190 16.52 -37.55 7.43
C LYS A 190 16.92 -37.38 8.91
N PHE A 191 15.94 -37.37 9.80
CA PHE A 191 16.12 -37.36 11.26
C PHE A 191 15.43 -38.58 11.87
N SER A 192 16.17 -39.39 12.62
CA SER A 192 15.65 -40.59 13.32
C SER A 192 14.86 -41.59 12.46
N GLY A 193 15.11 -41.61 11.15
CA GLY A 193 14.38 -42.48 10.20
C GLY A 193 13.37 -41.74 9.33
N HIS A 194 12.94 -40.55 9.77
CA HIS A 194 11.87 -39.75 9.19
C HIS A 194 12.40 -38.63 8.30
N VAL A 195 11.62 -38.24 7.30
CA VAL A 195 11.94 -37.11 6.42
C VAL A 195 10.78 -36.14 6.51
N VAL A 196 11.05 -34.91 6.93
CA VAL A 196 10.07 -33.81 6.88
C VAL A 196 10.16 -33.17 5.49
N TRP A 197 9.05 -33.17 4.77
CA TRP A 197 9.02 -32.68 3.38
C TRP A 197 7.65 -32.13 2.98
N GLY A 198 7.50 -31.73 1.72
CA GLY A 198 6.22 -31.31 1.17
C GLY A 198 5.70 -30.02 1.81
N LEU A 199 4.39 -29.98 2.08
CA LEU A 199 3.74 -28.81 2.68
C LEU A 199 4.17 -28.61 4.15
N THR A 200 4.27 -29.70 4.91
CA THR A 200 4.84 -29.71 6.27
C THR A 200 6.25 -29.12 6.28
N GLY A 201 7.11 -29.54 5.36
CA GLY A 201 8.45 -28.99 5.20
C GLY A 201 8.47 -27.50 4.90
N ARG A 202 7.51 -26.99 4.11
CA ARG A 202 7.37 -25.54 3.85
C ARG A 202 7.02 -24.76 5.11
N VAL A 203 6.07 -25.25 5.91
CA VAL A 203 5.70 -24.63 7.19
C VAL A 203 6.91 -24.57 8.13
N VAL A 204 7.67 -25.67 8.24
CA VAL A 204 8.87 -25.73 9.08
C VAL A 204 9.98 -24.79 8.59
N ALA A 205 10.20 -24.70 7.27
CA ALA A 205 11.19 -23.78 6.70
C ALA A 205 10.86 -22.32 6.99
N TRP A 206 9.59 -21.92 6.82
CA TRP A 206 9.12 -20.58 7.16
C TRP A 206 9.30 -20.31 8.66
N LEU A 207 8.91 -21.25 9.53
CA LEU A 207 9.02 -21.10 10.99
C LEU A 207 10.48 -20.97 11.44
N SER A 208 11.37 -21.82 10.93
CA SER A 208 12.80 -21.80 11.28
C SER A 208 13.44 -20.46 10.89
N GLN A 209 13.14 -19.96 9.68
CA GLN A 209 13.64 -18.67 9.24
C GLN A 209 13.10 -17.52 10.11
N TRP A 210 11.80 -17.53 10.43
CA TRP A 210 11.18 -16.50 11.26
C TRP A 210 11.79 -16.43 12.67
N LEU A 211 12.12 -17.59 13.26
CA LEU A 211 12.73 -17.66 14.60
C LEU A 211 14.18 -17.17 14.65
N GLU A 212 14.90 -17.16 13.52
CA GLU A 212 16.30 -16.69 13.44
C GLU A 212 16.42 -15.17 13.27
N GLU A 213 15.37 -14.47 12.81
CA GLU A 213 15.41 -13.04 12.54
C GLU A 213 15.15 -12.20 13.80
N GLU A 214 16.20 -11.54 14.33
CA GLU A 214 16.13 -10.78 15.59
C GLU A 214 15.18 -9.57 15.60
N ASN A 215 14.66 -9.05 14.47
CA ASN A 215 13.83 -7.82 14.46
C ASN A 215 12.96 -7.53 13.20
N SER A 216 12.54 -8.53 12.42
CA SER A 216 11.65 -8.28 11.27
C SER A 216 10.77 -9.48 10.93
N SER A 217 9.56 -9.24 10.40
CA SER A 217 8.89 -10.25 9.58
C SER A 217 9.86 -10.68 8.47
N PRO A 218 10.08 -11.98 8.23
CA PRO A 218 11.01 -12.47 7.24
C PRO A 218 10.77 -11.78 5.92
N ALA A 219 11.84 -11.24 5.35
CA ALA A 219 11.79 -10.85 3.95
C ALA A 219 11.39 -12.12 3.19
N PRO A 220 10.27 -12.13 2.46
CA PRO A 220 9.81 -13.33 1.78
C PRO A 220 10.90 -13.78 0.80
N ASP A 221 11.58 -14.88 1.14
CA ASP A 221 12.55 -15.51 0.25
C ASP A 221 11.76 -16.09 -0.92
N LYS A 222 12.18 -15.74 -2.14
CA LYS A 222 11.56 -16.14 -3.41
C LYS A 222 11.53 -17.67 -3.60
N SER A 223 12.25 -18.42 -2.77
CA SER A 223 12.28 -19.88 -2.77
C SER A 223 11.08 -20.58 -2.09
N PHE A 224 10.15 -19.84 -1.48
CA PHE A 224 9.04 -20.41 -0.72
C PHE A 224 7.64 -19.93 -1.13
N GLY A 225 7.38 -19.70 -2.43
CA GLY A 225 6.02 -19.47 -2.94
C GLY A 225 5.25 -18.33 -2.24
N THR A 226 5.94 -17.25 -1.92
CA THR A 226 5.37 -16.01 -1.40
C THR A 226 4.80 -15.17 -2.53
N ALA A 227 3.80 -14.33 -2.23
CA ALA A 227 3.31 -13.34 -3.19
C ALA A 227 4.47 -12.49 -3.74
N GLY A 228 4.41 -12.16 -5.03
CA GLY A 228 5.32 -11.22 -5.67
C GLY A 228 5.18 -9.81 -5.11
N VAL A 229 5.95 -8.88 -5.67
CA VAL A 229 6.04 -7.50 -5.20
C VAL A 229 5.42 -6.55 -6.24
N LEU A 230 4.65 -5.56 -5.77
CA LEU A 230 4.27 -4.41 -6.59
C LEU A 230 5.34 -3.31 -6.47
N TYR A 231 6.02 -2.99 -7.55
CA TYR A 231 6.95 -1.87 -7.64
C TYR A 231 6.25 -0.66 -8.24
N LEU A 232 6.30 0.48 -7.55
CA LEU A 232 5.84 1.76 -8.09
C LEU A 232 7.04 2.42 -8.78
N VAL A 233 7.07 2.41 -10.11
CA VAL A 233 8.24 2.86 -10.88
C VAL A 233 7.90 4.15 -11.63
N PRO A 234 8.49 5.29 -11.25
CA PRO A 234 8.30 6.52 -11.98
C PRO A 234 8.90 6.47 -13.38
N THR A 235 8.29 7.20 -14.30
CA THR A 235 8.75 7.37 -15.69
C THR A 235 9.21 8.81 -15.92
N PRO A 236 10.08 9.06 -16.92
CA PRO A 236 10.48 10.42 -17.28
C PRO A 236 9.31 11.35 -17.59
N ILE A 237 9.43 12.63 -17.20
CA ILE A 237 8.41 13.66 -17.45
C ILE A 237 8.66 14.50 -18.73
N GLY A 238 9.69 14.16 -19.49
CA GLY A 238 10.06 14.88 -20.70
C GLY A 238 11.42 14.51 -21.28
N ASN A 239 12.40 14.20 -20.41
CA ASN A 239 13.74 13.78 -20.83
C ASN A 239 14.02 12.31 -20.49
N LEU A 240 14.31 11.49 -21.50
CA LEU A 240 14.61 10.07 -21.31
C LEU A 240 15.83 9.80 -20.43
N GLU A 241 16.75 10.76 -20.26
CA GLU A 241 17.91 10.65 -19.37
C GLU A 241 17.54 10.67 -17.87
N ASP A 242 16.33 11.10 -17.51
CA ASP A 242 15.86 11.12 -16.13
C ASP A 242 15.52 9.72 -15.58
N ILE A 243 15.66 8.68 -16.40
CA ILE A 243 15.50 7.29 -15.96
C ILE A 243 16.71 6.84 -15.14
N SER A 244 16.48 6.59 -13.86
CA SER A 244 17.55 6.12 -12.97
C SER A 244 17.94 4.67 -13.27
N GLY A 245 19.18 4.31 -12.92
CA GLY A 245 19.65 2.92 -13.01
C GLY A 245 18.82 1.94 -12.18
N ARG A 246 18.21 2.38 -11.07
CA ARG A 246 17.32 1.54 -10.26
C ARG A 246 15.99 1.28 -10.96
N MET A 247 15.38 2.29 -11.59
CA MET A 247 14.16 2.10 -12.40
C MET A 247 14.38 1.09 -13.51
N ARG A 248 15.47 1.26 -14.28
CA ARG A 248 15.80 0.35 -15.37
C ARG A 248 15.94 -1.09 -14.88
N LYS A 249 16.73 -1.31 -13.81
CA LYS A 249 16.91 -2.64 -13.20
C LYS A 249 15.60 -3.23 -12.69
N THR A 250 14.73 -2.42 -12.08
CA THR A 250 13.41 -2.89 -11.64
C THR A 250 12.53 -3.28 -12.81
N LEU A 251 12.40 -2.44 -13.84
CA LEU A 251 11.62 -2.75 -15.04
C LEU A 251 12.16 -3.98 -15.78
N GLU A 252 13.48 -4.21 -15.73
CA GLU A 252 14.14 -5.40 -16.28
C GLU A 252 13.90 -6.65 -15.43
N ALA A 253 13.73 -6.53 -14.12
CA ALA A 253 13.59 -7.67 -13.21
C ALA A 253 12.14 -8.17 -13.07
N VAL A 254 11.13 -7.30 -13.15
CA VAL A 254 9.71 -7.68 -12.97
C VAL A 254 9.20 -8.59 -14.08
N ASP A 255 8.21 -9.43 -13.78
CA ASP A 255 7.61 -10.35 -14.75
C ASP A 255 6.70 -9.62 -15.74
N PHE A 256 6.00 -8.58 -15.28
CA PHE A 256 5.14 -7.75 -16.12
C PHE A 256 5.01 -6.31 -15.62
N ILE A 257 4.52 -5.45 -16.51
CA ILE A 257 4.33 -4.03 -16.26
C ILE A 257 2.84 -3.69 -16.43
N ALA A 258 2.23 -3.15 -15.39
CA ALA A 258 0.94 -2.48 -15.46
C ALA A 258 1.18 -1.02 -15.87
N ALA A 259 0.62 -0.60 -16.99
CA ALA A 259 0.85 0.70 -17.61
C ALA A 259 -0.46 1.42 -17.90
N GLU A 260 -0.49 2.74 -17.68
CA GLU A 260 -1.58 3.62 -18.09
C GLU A 260 -1.83 3.55 -19.60
N ASP A 261 -0.89 4.03 -20.43
CA ASP A 261 -0.85 3.78 -21.87
C ASP A 261 0.31 2.85 -22.23
N THR A 262 -0.04 1.65 -22.67
CA THR A 262 0.93 0.63 -23.10
C THR A 262 1.74 1.07 -24.32
N ARG A 263 1.21 1.97 -25.17
CA ARG A 263 1.90 2.49 -26.36
C ARG A 263 2.99 3.48 -25.99
N ILE A 264 2.77 4.31 -24.96
CA ILE A 264 3.77 5.25 -24.43
C ILE A 264 4.86 4.46 -23.72
N THR A 265 4.47 3.54 -22.85
CA THR A 265 5.40 2.68 -22.12
C THR A 265 6.26 1.84 -23.06
N LEU A 266 5.70 1.33 -24.16
CA LEU A 266 6.47 0.57 -25.16
C LEU A 266 7.60 1.38 -25.79
N LYS A 267 7.42 2.68 -26.04
CA LYS A 267 8.49 3.55 -26.55
C LYS A 267 9.64 3.69 -25.55
N LEU A 268 9.31 3.84 -24.27
CA LEU A 268 10.29 3.90 -23.18
C LEU A 268 11.07 2.58 -23.05
N LEU A 269 10.39 1.44 -23.10
CA LEU A 269 11.04 0.12 -23.06
C LEU A 269 11.96 -0.09 -24.27
N ASN A 270 11.54 0.30 -25.46
CA ASN A 270 12.35 0.22 -26.67
C ASN A 270 13.63 1.06 -26.57
N HIS A 271 13.54 2.27 -26.02
CA HIS A 271 14.72 3.11 -25.78
C HIS A 271 15.73 2.44 -24.83
N MET A 272 15.25 1.70 -23.83
CA MET A 272 16.11 0.95 -22.90
C MET A 272 16.54 -0.43 -23.42
N GLY A 273 16.03 -0.87 -24.58
CA GLY A 273 16.26 -2.22 -25.10
C GLY A 273 15.57 -3.34 -24.29
N LEU A 274 14.50 -3.04 -23.56
CA LEU A 274 13.79 -4.00 -22.72
C LEU A 274 12.55 -4.58 -23.44
N LYS A 275 12.27 -5.86 -23.19
CA LYS A 275 11.04 -6.54 -23.64
C LYS A 275 10.30 -7.10 -22.43
N LYS A 276 9.07 -6.65 -22.21
CA LYS A 276 8.24 -7.04 -21.05
C LYS A 276 6.79 -7.22 -21.44
N SER A 277 6.08 -8.07 -20.69
CA SER A 277 4.63 -8.22 -20.79
C SER A 277 3.96 -6.94 -20.26
N LEU A 278 3.10 -6.32 -21.07
CA LEU A 278 2.38 -5.10 -20.72
C LEU A 278 0.91 -5.43 -20.45
N VAL A 279 0.37 -4.87 -19.36
CA VAL A 279 -1.04 -4.91 -19.00
C VAL A 279 -1.53 -3.47 -18.91
N SER A 280 -2.67 -3.16 -19.52
CA SER A 280 -3.25 -1.84 -19.43
C SER A 280 -3.99 -1.65 -18.10
N TYR A 281 -3.69 -0.56 -17.39
CA TYR A 281 -4.29 -0.18 -16.12
C TYR A 281 -4.50 1.33 -16.06
N TYR A 282 -5.74 1.78 -16.15
CA TYR A 282 -6.14 3.19 -16.21
C TYR A 282 -7.50 3.40 -15.51
N ARG A 283 -7.85 4.65 -15.16
CA ARG A 283 -9.00 5.01 -14.30
C ARG A 283 -10.33 4.32 -14.60
N HIS A 284 -10.66 4.07 -15.87
CA HIS A 284 -11.94 3.47 -16.24
C HIS A 284 -11.98 1.93 -16.15
N ASN A 285 -10.87 1.29 -15.77
CA ASN A 285 -10.71 -0.17 -15.69
C ASN A 285 -10.02 -0.61 -14.38
N GLU A 286 -9.94 0.27 -13.37
CA GLU A 286 -9.17 0.01 -12.16
C GLU A 286 -9.70 -1.19 -11.36
N GLU A 287 -11.02 -1.37 -11.30
CA GLU A 287 -11.64 -2.46 -10.52
C GLU A 287 -11.37 -3.85 -11.13
N SER A 288 -11.60 -4.02 -12.43
CA SER A 288 -11.40 -5.30 -13.13
C SER A 288 -9.92 -5.61 -13.37
N SER A 289 -9.13 -4.66 -13.88
CA SER A 289 -7.69 -4.88 -14.10
C SER A 289 -6.92 -4.95 -12.79
N GLY A 290 -7.28 -4.14 -11.78
CA GLY A 290 -6.62 -4.14 -10.47
C GLY A 290 -6.72 -5.50 -9.79
N SER A 291 -7.92 -6.09 -9.78
CA SER A 291 -8.13 -7.45 -9.25
C SER A 291 -7.32 -8.50 -10.01
N ALA A 292 -7.20 -8.38 -11.34
CA ALA A 292 -6.41 -9.31 -12.15
C ALA A 292 -4.90 -9.18 -11.88
N ILE A 293 -4.41 -7.95 -11.72
CA ILE A 293 -3.01 -7.67 -11.37
C ILE A 293 -2.69 -8.24 -9.99
N VAL A 294 -3.53 -7.97 -8.99
CA VAL A 294 -3.39 -8.50 -7.63
C VAL A 294 -3.32 -10.03 -7.65
N ARG A 295 -4.19 -10.72 -8.41
CA ARG A 295 -4.13 -12.19 -8.53
C ARG A 295 -2.80 -12.70 -9.09
N ARG A 296 -2.24 -12.02 -10.09
CA ARG A 296 -0.92 -12.40 -10.65
C ARG A 296 0.19 -12.22 -9.62
N ILE A 297 0.13 -11.13 -8.86
CA ILE A 297 1.11 -10.87 -7.80
C ILE A 297 0.98 -11.90 -6.68
N LEU A 298 -0.23 -12.23 -6.23
CA LEU A 298 -0.45 -13.32 -5.28
C LEU A 298 0.02 -14.68 -5.81
N GLY A 299 -0.03 -14.88 -7.13
CA GLY A 299 0.53 -16.06 -7.81
C GLY A 299 2.06 -16.08 -7.90
N GLY A 300 2.75 -15.11 -7.30
CA GLY A 300 4.22 -15.04 -7.24
C GLY A 300 4.88 -14.16 -8.30
N GLU A 301 4.11 -13.51 -9.20
CA GLU A 301 4.68 -12.63 -10.24
C GLU A 301 5.00 -11.23 -9.69
N ASP A 302 6.20 -10.73 -9.96
CA ASP A 302 6.58 -9.33 -9.67
C ASP A 302 5.96 -8.39 -10.73
N CYS A 303 5.37 -7.29 -10.28
CA CYS A 303 4.71 -6.30 -11.13
C CYS A 303 5.35 -4.92 -10.96
N ALA A 304 5.62 -4.20 -12.06
CA ALA A 304 5.85 -2.75 -12.00
C ALA A 304 4.61 -2.00 -12.45
N LEU A 305 4.14 -1.04 -11.64
CA LEU A 305 3.18 -0.03 -12.05
C LEU A 305 3.92 1.19 -12.58
N VAL A 306 3.53 1.65 -13.77
CA VAL A 306 4.04 2.87 -14.42
C VAL A 306 2.87 3.71 -14.95
N THR A 307 3.06 5.02 -14.98
CA THR A 307 2.15 5.97 -15.64
C THR A 307 2.84 6.63 -16.83
N ASP A 308 2.10 7.38 -17.63
CA ASP A 308 2.63 7.96 -18.86
C ASP A 308 3.82 8.88 -18.61
N ALA A 309 3.82 9.59 -17.48
CA ALA A 309 4.91 10.46 -17.04
C ALA A 309 4.91 10.61 -15.52
N GLY A 310 6.09 10.57 -14.90
CA GLY A 310 6.27 10.90 -13.50
C GLY A 310 5.96 9.72 -12.55
N THR A 311 5.55 10.04 -11.33
CA THR A 311 5.39 9.05 -10.26
C THR A 311 3.98 8.47 -10.26
N PRO A 312 3.81 7.13 -10.41
CA PRO A 312 2.49 6.51 -10.45
C PRO A 312 1.74 6.69 -9.11
N ALA A 313 0.41 6.55 -9.17
CA ALA A 313 -0.51 6.76 -8.04
C ALA A 313 -0.57 8.21 -7.49
N ILE A 314 0.04 9.19 -8.16
CA ILE A 314 -0.04 10.62 -7.81
C ILE A 314 -0.64 11.39 -8.97
N SER A 315 -1.91 11.83 -8.86
CA SER A 315 -2.71 12.42 -9.96
C SER A 315 -2.94 11.52 -11.18
N ASP A 316 -2.34 10.33 -11.21
CA ASP A 316 -2.48 9.31 -12.25
C ASP A 316 -3.09 8.03 -11.65
N PRO A 317 -3.52 7.04 -12.47
CA PRO A 317 -4.01 5.75 -11.98
C PRO A 317 -3.02 5.07 -11.01
N GLY A 318 -3.53 4.34 -10.03
CA GLY A 318 -2.69 3.51 -9.15
C GLY A 318 -3.02 3.52 -7.68
N GLU A 319 -3.66 4.58 -7.17
CA GLU A 319 -4.04 4.70 -5.76
C GLU A 319 -4.85 3.48 -5.30
N GLU A 320 -5.86 3.09 -6.10
CA GLU A 320 -6.74 1.96 -5.82
C GLU A 320 -5.99 0.62 -5.85
N LEU A 321 -5.08 0.42 -6.80
CA LEU A 321 -4.24 -0.79 -6.87
C LEU A 321 -3.32 -0.90 -5.65
N VAL A 322 -2.68 0.20 -5.25
CA VAL A 322 -1.85 0.23 -4.04
C VAL A 322 -2.68 -0.12 -2.80
N ALA A 323 -3.89 0.43 -2.68
CA ALA A 323 -4.79 0.11 -1.58
C ALA A 323 -5.24 -1.36 -1.60
N LEU A 324 -5.52 -1.93 -2.78
CA LEU A 324 -5.85 -3.35 -2.93
C LEU A 324 -4.67 -4.26 -2.56
N CYS A 325 -3.45 -3.90 -2.96
CA CYS A 325 -2.24 -4.63 -2.57
C CYS A 325 -2.03 -4.60 -1.06
N ALA A 326 -2.15 -3.43 -0.43
CA ALA A 326 -2.05 -3.30 1.02
C ALA A 326 -3.09 -4.15 1.77
N LYS A 327 -4.34 -4.15 1.31
CA LYS A 327 -5.41 -5.01 1.86
C LYS A 327 -5.13 -6.51 1.69
N SER A 328 -4.38 -6.89 0.66
CA SER A 328 -4.08 -8.28 0.32
C SER A 328 -2.74 -8.76 0.89
N GLY A 329 -2.08 -7.98 1.75
CA GLY A 329 -0.75 -8.30 2.29
C GLY A 329 0.37 -8.29 1.25
N ILE A 330 0.13 -7.73 0.05
CA ILE A 330 1.14 -7.63 -1.00
C ILE A 330 2.11 -6.51 -0.63
N ARG A 331 3.41 -6.83 -0.68
CA ARG A 331 4.46 -5.83 -0.51
C ARG A 331 4.45 -4.82 -1.66
N VAL A 332 4.37 -3.55 -1.31
CA VAL A 332 4.49 -2.42 -2.25
C VAL A 332 5.83 -1.73 -2.04
N VAL A 333 6.62 -1.57 -3.10
CA VAL A 333 7.96 -0.96 -3.06
C VAL A 333 8.00 0.28 -3.95
N PRO A 334 8.06 1.49 -3.38
CA PRO A 334 8.24 2.70 -4.17
C PRO A 334 9.68 2.84 -4.65
N ILE A 335 9.86 3.10 -5.95
CA ILE A 335 11.14 3.49 -6.54
C ILE A 335 11.18 5.02 -6.62
N PRO A 336 12.11 5.71 -5.95
CA PRO A 336 12.24 7.17 -6.06
C PRO A 336 12.54 7.60 -7.51
N GLY A 337 11.99 8.73 -7.95
CA GLY A 337 12.12 9.15 -9.34
C GLY A 337 11.52 10.50 -9.73
N PRO A 338 11.44 10.78 -11.06
CA PRO A 338 10.88 12.01 -11.58
C PRO A 338 9.47 12.29 -11.06
N CYS A 339 9.29 13.52 -10.58
CA CYS A 339 8.02 14.02 -10.08
C CYS A 339 7.92 15.52 -10.39
N ALA A 340 7.01 15.88 -11.30
CA ALA A 340 6.92 17.25 -11.82
C ALA A 340 6.63 18.28 -10.72
N LEU A 341 5.77 17.97 -9.75
CA LEU A 341 5.47 18.87 -8.62
C LEU A 341 6.73 19.17 -7.77
N VAL A 342 7.59 18.18 -7.54
CA VAL A 342 8.80 18.33 -6.72
C VAL A 342 9.87 19.12 -7.48
N ALA A 343 10.05 18.82 -8.77
CA ALA A 343 10.93 19.58 -9.65
C ALA A 343 10.50 21.05 -9.76
N ALA A 344 9.19 21.30 -9.91
CA ALA A 344 8.63 22.65 -9.93
C ALA A 344 8.82 23.37 -8.59
N LEU A 345 8.49 22.74 -7.46
CA LEU A 345 8.61 23.35 -6.15
C LEU A 345 10.07 23.72 -5.84
N SER A 346 11.01 22.81 -6.07
CA SER A 346 12.44 23.03 -5.80
C SER A 346 13.05 24.16 -6.64
N SER A 347 12.54 24.39 -7.85
CA SER A 347 12.96 25.48 -8.72
C SER A 347 12.13 26.77 -8.55
N SER A 348 11.00 26.74 -7.84
CA SER A 348 10.03 27.85 -7.80
C SER A 348 10.53 29.15 -7.16
N GLY A 349 11.47 29.05 -6.21
CA GLY A 349 11.85 30.19 -5.36
C GLY A 349 10.82 30.58 -4.29
N LEU A 350 9.83 29.72 -4.02
CA LEU A 350 8.84 29.87 -2.95
C LEU A 350 9.18 29.01 -1.73
N PRO A 351 8.60 29.27 -0.54
CA PRO A 351 8.84 28.46 0.65
C PRO A 351 8.50 26.98 0.42
N THR A 352 9.42 26.09 0.79
CA THR A 352 9.28 24.64 0.56
C THR A 352 9.10 23.83 1.85
N GLY A 353 9.18 24.47 3.03
CA GLY A 353 9.12 23.77 4.31
C GLY A 353 7.78 23.10 4.61
N ARG A 354 6.68 23.68 4.12
CA ARG A 354 5.33 23.09 4.12
C ARG A 354 4.62 23.51 2.84
N PHE A 355 3.98 22.57 2.17
CA PHE A 355 3.25 22.82 0.93
C PHE A 355 2.02 21.91 0.83
N THR A 356 1.09 22.26 -0.04
CA THR A 356 -0.01 21.40 -0.47
C THR A 356 0.13 21.09 -1.96
N PHE A 357 -0.37 19.92 -2.33
CA PHE A 357 -0.49 19.53 -3.73
C PHE A 357 -1.98 19.31 -4.02
N GLU A 358 -2.51 20.13 -4.93
CA GLU A 358 -3.93 20.19 -5.27
C GLU A 358 -4.25 19.49 -6.60
N GLY A 359 -3.22 18.98 -7.29
CA GLY A 359 -3.37 18.30 -8.58
C GLY A 359 -4.02 19.19 -9.65
N PHE A 360 -4.92 18.60 -10.43
CA PHE A 360 -5.68 19.32 -11.46
C PHE A 360 -6.98 19.90 -10.89
N LEU A 361 -7.22 21.17 -11.16
CA LEU A 361 -8.49 21.81 -10.82
C LEU A 361 -9.66 21.26 -11.65
N ALA A 362 -10.85 21.24 -11.02
CA ALA A 362 -12.07 20.78 -11.65
C ALA A 362 -12.40 21.56 -12.94
N MET A 363 -12.88 20.83 -13.95
CA MET A 363 -13.35 21.43 -15.21
C MET A 363 -14.57 22.32 -14.99
N ASN A 364 -15.47 21.90 -14.09
CA ASN A 364 -16.67 22.65 -13.74
C ASN A 364 -16.31 23.93 -12.96
N LYS A 365 -16.71 25.08 -13.49
CA LYS A 365 -16.42 26.40 -12.91
C LYS A 365 -16.90 26.54 -11.45
N LYS A 366 -18.09 26.03 -11.12
CA LYS A 366 -18.65 26.10 -9.76
C LYS A 366 -17.79 25.30 -8.77
N ASN A 367 -17.42 24.06 -9.14
CA ASN A 367 -16.60 23.21 -8.28
C ASN A 367 -15.18 23.76 -8.15
N ARG A 368 -14.60 24.27 -9.24
CA ARG A 368 -13.29 24.92 -9.21
C ARG A 368 -13.28 26.14 -8.29
N ARG A 369 -14.30 27.00 -8.38
CA ARG A 369 -14.42 28.16 -7.50
C ARG A 369 -14.56 27.76 -6.04
N ALA A 370 -15.44 26.82 -5.73
CA ALA A 370 -15.60 26.31 -4.35
C ALA A 370 -14.28 25.73 -3.78
N HIS A 371 -13.52 25.00 -4.61
CA HIS A 371 -12.20 24.49 -4.21
C HIS A 371 -11.23 25.64 -3.92
N LEU A 372 -11.11 26.60 -4.81
CA LEU A 372 -10.22 27.75 -4.63
C LEU A 372 -10.61 28.60 -3.41
N ASP A 373 -11.90 28.83 -3.19
CA ASP A 373 -12.41 29.59 -2.04
C ASP A 373 -12.01 28.91 -0.72
N SER A 374 -12.01 27.57 -0.68
CA SER A 374 -11.56 26.80 0.49
C SER A 374 -10.07 26.99 0.80
N LEU A 375 -9.28 27.38 -0.21
CA LEU A 375 -7.84 27.64 -0.10
C LEU A 375 -7.51 29.13 0.12
N SER A 376 -8.51 30.01 0.25
CA SER A 376 -8.30 31.46 0.37
C SER A 376 -7.38 31.86 1.55
N GLN A 377 -7.42 31.08 2.64
CA GLN A 377 -6.61 31.28 3.84
C GLN A 377 -5.41 30.34 3.93
N GLU A 378 -5.09 29.58 2.88
CA GLU A 378 -3.95 28.67 2.89
C GLU A 378 -2.63 29.45 2.94
N GLU A 379 -1.85 29.25 4.01
CA GLU A 379 -0.56 29.89 4.25
C GLU A 379 0.61 29.12 3.63
N ARG A 380 0.42 27.84 3.29
CA ARG A 380 1.44 27.01 2.66
C ARG A 380 1.53 27.30 1.16
N THR A 381 2.68 27.00 0.58
CA THR A 381 2.83 26.98 -0.87
C THR A 381 1.89 25.93 -1.46
N MET A 382 1.12 26.28 -2.48
CA MET A 382 0.16 25.40 -3.14
C MET A 382 0.67 25.04 -4.54
N ILE A 383 0.55 23.78 -4.93
CA ILE A 383 1.00 23.29 -6.23
C ILE A 383 -0.17 22.73 -7.03
N PHE A 384 -0.32 23.19 -8.27
CA PHE A 384 -1.36 22.75 -9.20
C PHE A 384 -0.74 22.28 -10.52
N TYR A 385 -1.39 21.34 -11.18
CA TYR A 385 -1.12 21.00 -12.57
C TYR A 385 -2.14 21.68 -13.49
N GLU A 386 -1.67 22.17 -14.64
CA GLU A 386 -2.56 22.82 -15.60
C GLU A 386 -2.20 22.57 -17.06
N ALA A 387 -3.24 22.36 -17.86
CA ALA A 387 -3.13 22.21 -19.30
C ALA A 387 -3.10 23.60 -19.99
N PRO A 388 -2.40 23.77 -21.11
CA PRO A 388 -2.17 25.08 -21.71
C PRO A 388 -3.46 25.79 -22.11
N HIS A 389 -4.42 25.03 -22.66
CA HIS A 389 -5.71 25.56 -23.10
C HIS A 389 -6.60 26.05 -21.95
N LYS A 390 -6.28 25.70 -20.70
CA LYS A 390 -7.01 26.14 -19.49
C LYS A 390 -6.29 27.23 -18.71
N LEU A 391 -4.97 27.36 -18.89
CA LEU A 391 -4.12 28.21 -18.05
C LEU A 391 -4.67 29.62 -17.85
N SER A 392 -5.05 30.31 -18.92
CA SER A 392 -5.56 31.69 -18.83
C SER A 392 -6.82 31.81 -17.98
N SER A 393 -7.72 30.81 -18.02
CA SER A 393 -8.93 30.81 -17.19
C SER A 393 -8.62 30.51 -15.73
N THR A 394 -7.71 29.59 -15.48
CA THR A 394 -7.26 29.22 -14.13
C THR A 394 -6.52 30.37 -13.47
N LEU A 395 -5.64 31.09 -14.17
CA LEU A 395 -4.96 32.26 -13.64
C LEU A 395 -5.95 33.37 -13.24
N LYS A 396 -7.01 33.58 -14.03
CA LYS A 396 -8.07 34.54 -13.69
C LYS A 396 -8.79 34.13 -12.40
N ASP A 397 -9.20 32.87 -12.29
CA ASP A 397 -9.87 32.35 -11.08
C ASP A 397 -8.94 32.42 -9.85
N LEU A 398 -7.64 32.12 -10.00
CA LEU A 398 -6.63 32.27 -8.95
C LEU A 398 -6.46 33.73 -8.53
N LYS A 399 -6.34 34.67 -9.48
CA LYS A 399 -6.21 36.11 -9.20
C LYS A 399 -7.41 36.62 -8.40
N GLU A 400 -8.61 36.26 -8.83
CA GLU A 400 -9.85 36.67 -8.16
C GLU A 400 -9.93 36.15 -6.71
N THR A 401 -9.36 34.98 -6.45
CA THR A 401 -9.41 34.35 -5.12
C THR A 401 -8.28 34.82 -4.20
N PHE A 402 -7.06 34.93 -4.73
CA PHE A 402 -5.83 35.12 -3.93
C PHE A 402 -5.24 36.53 -4.03
N GLY A 403 -5.77 37.37 -4.92
CA GLY A 403 -5.30 38.72 -5.21
C GLY A 403 -4.22 38.76 -6.29
N PRO A 404 -4.08 39.90 -7.00
CA PRO A 404 -3.13 40.05 -8.11
C PRO A 404 -1.66 39.95 -7.67
N ASP A 405 -1.34 40.37 -6.46
CA ASP A 405 0.04 40.42 -5.95
C ASP A 405 0.55 39.07 -5.43
N ARG A 406 -0.29 38.02 -5.47
CA ARG A 406 0.12 36.70 -5.02
C ARG A 406 1.26 36.19 -5.89
N LYS A 407 2.38 35.84 -5.27
CA LYS A 407 3.53 35.27 -5.96
C LYS A 407 3.19 33.90 -6.56
N ILE A 408 3.66 33.67 -7.77
CA ILE A 408 3.51 32.41 -8.49
C ILE A 408 4.79 32.11 -9.28
N SER A 409 5.14 30.82 -9.36
CA SER A 409 6.10 30.30 -10.32
C SER A 409 5.38 29.41 -11.33
N LEU A 410 5.49 29.76 -12.60
CA LEU A 410 4.96 29.03 -13.73
C LEU A 410 6.07 28.17 -14.31
N CYS A 411 6.03 26.87 -14.04
CA CYS A 411 7.03 25.92 -14.49
C CYS A 411 6.48 25.19 -15.72
N ARG A 412 7.02 25.52 -16.90
CA ARG A 412 6.55 25.05 -18.20
C ARG A 412 7.52 24.04 -18.77
N GLU A 413 6.99 22.94 -19.32
CA GLU A 413 7.77 21.97 -20.10
C GLU A 413 9.02 21.47 -19.35
N LEU A 414 8.90 21.21 -18.05
CA LEU A 414 10.00 20.74 -17.19
C LEU A 414 10.68 19.52 -17.81
N THR A 415 12.01 19.52 -17.79
CA THR A 415 12.96 18.58 -18.38
C THR A 415 13.01 18.56 -19.91
N LYS A 416 12.11 19.24 -20.62
CA LYS A 416 12.06 19.24 -22.09
C LYS A 416 12.91 20.38 -22.69
N LEU A 417 13.01 20.40 -24.02
CA LEU A 417 13.83 21.37 -24.76
C LEU A 417 13.49 22.86 -24.47
N TYR A 418 12.21 23.15 -24.20
CA TYR A 418 11.71 24.51 -23.96
C TYR A 418 11.33 24.75 -22.49
N GLU A 419 12.04 24.11 -21.56
CA GLU A 419 11.85 24.33 -20.13
C GLU A 419 11.93 25.82 -19.77
N GLU A 420 10.94 26.32 -19.02
CA GLU A 420 10.90 27.69 -18.54
C GLU A 420 10.32 27.75 -17.11
N VAL A 421 11.00 28.46 -16.20
CA VAL A 421 10.50 28.75 -14.86
C VAL A 421 10.33 30.26 -14.71
N ARG A 422 9.08 30.73 -14.83
CA ARG A 422 8.74 32.15 -14.72
C ARG A 422 8.22 32.47 -13.33
N ARG A 423 9.01 33.23 -12.56
CA ARG A 423 8.68 33.71 -11.22
C ARG A 423 8.12 35.11 -11.31
N THR A 424 6.89 35.31 -10.85
CA THR A 424 6.11 36.53 -11.08
C THR A 424 4.95 36.62 -10.08
N THR A 425 4.01 37.53 -10.32
CA THR A 425 2.72 37.61 -9.59
C THR A 425 1.56 37.13 -10.46
N LEU A 426 0.40 36.83 -9.85
CA LEU A 426 -0.79 36.42 -10.60
C LEU A 426 -1.27 37.49 -11.60
N GLY A 427 -1.13 38.77 -11.25
CA GLY A 427 -1.45 39.89 -12.14
C GLY A 427 -0.57 39.89 -13.39
N GLU A 428 0.75 39.93 -13.19
CA GLU A 428 1.74 39.92 -14.27
C GLU A 428 1.66 38.65 -15.14
N ALA A 429 1.37 37.49 -14.54
CA ALA A 429 1.17 36.24 -15.27
C ALA A 429 0.00 36.32 -16.26
N ILE A 430 -1.12 36.94 -15.87
CA ILE A 430 -2.28 37.13 -16.74
C ILE A 430 -1.91 38.05 -17.90
N ASP A 431 -1.30 39.20 -17.60
CA ASP A 431 -0.92 40.18 -18.62
C ASP A 431 0.02 39.57 -19.67
N PHE A 432 0.96 38.72 -19.23
CA PHE A 432 1.85 37.98 -20.12
C PHE A 432 1.10 37.00 -21.05
N TYR A 433 0.22 36.17 -20.49
CA TYR A 433 -0.51 35.15 -21.28
C TYR A 433 -1.69 35.71 -22.09
N GLU A 434 -2.07 36.97 -21.91
CA GLU A 434 -2.99 37.67 -22.82
C GLU A 434 -2.33 38.00 -24.17
N THR A 435 -1.03 38.28 -24.17
CA THR A 435 -0.27 38.61 -25.39
C THR A 435 0.51 37.43 -25.94
N THR A 436 0.84 36.45 -25.10
CA THR A 436 1.62 35.26 -25.47
C THR A 436 0.80 34.00 -25.19
N PRO A 437 0.19 33.36 -26.20
CA PRO A 437 -0.65 32.19 -25.99
C PRO A 437 0.10 31.03 -25.29
N PRO A 438 -0.49 30.41 -24.23
CA PRO A 438 0.16 29.33 -23.50
C PRO A 438 0.33 28.06 -24.36
N ARG A 439 1.47 27.39 -24.22
CA ARG A 439 1.82 26.14 -24.93
C ARG A 439 2.56 25.19 -24.00
N GLY A 440 2.41 23.88 -24.21
CA GLY A 440 3.05 22.85 -23.37
C GLY A 440 2.36 22.67 -22.03
N GLU A 441 2.97 21.87 -21.16
CA GLU A 441 2.42 21.49 -19.86
C GLU A 441 2.94 22.40 -18.75
N PHE A 442 2.10 22.70 -17.76
CA PHE A 442 2.42 23.61 -16.67
C PHE A 442 2.25 22.98 -15.30
N VAL A 443 3.22 23.28 -14.43
CA VAL A 443 3.06 23.19 -12.97
C VAL A 443 3.03 24.61 -12.42
N LEU A 444 1.98 24.94 -11.68
CA LEU A 444 1.79 26.23 -11.03
C LEU A 444 2.17 26.09 -9.57
N VAL A 445 3.20 26.81 -9.13
CA VAL A 445 3.58 26.88 -7.71
C VAL A 445 3.15 28.25 -7.19
N VAL A 446 2.07 28.28 -6.42
CA VAL A 446 1.44 29.50 -5.91
C VAL A 446 1.86 29.70 -4.46
N GLY A 447 2.31 30.90 -4.11
CA GLY A 447 2.64 31.24 -2.73
C GLY A 447 1.41 31.13 -1.82
N GLY A 448 1.63 30.80 -0.56
CA GLY A 448 0.58 30.90 0.46
C GLY A 448 0.21 32.36 0.76
N GLY A 449 -0.88 32.54 1.50
CA GLY A 449 -1.21 33.80 2.14
C GLY A 449 -0.09 34.21 3.10
N CYS A 450 0.14 35.52 3.23
CA CYS A 450 0.91 36.00 4.37
C CYS A 450 0.02 35.80 5.61
N PRO A 451 0.52 35.20 6.70
CA PRO A 451 -0.21 35.26 7.97
C PRO A 451 -0.58 36.73 8.22
N PRO A 452 -1.79 37.04 8.71
CA PRO A 452 -2.06 38.39 9.16
C PRO A 452 -0.91 38.77 10.08
N ALA A 453 -0.22 39.88 9.76
CA ALA A 453 0.85 40.39 10.60
C ALA A 453 0.29 40.37 12.03
N GLU A 454 0.99 39.71 12.96
CA GLU A 454 0.61 39.73 14.38
C GLU A 454 0.23 41.17 14.70
N ASP A 455 -1.05 41.41 14.99
CA ASP A 455 -1.56 42.75 15.19
C ASP A 455 -0.66 43.39 16.24
N LYS A 456 0.11 44.43 15.85
CA LYS A 456 0.68 45.35 16.83
C LYS A 456 -0.51 45.76 17.70
N VAL A 457 -0.51 45.32 18.96
CA VAL A 457 -1.62 45.55 19.88
C VAL A 457 -1.99 47.02 19.79
N SER A 458 -3.20 47.31 19.29
CA SER A 458 -3.59 48.69 19.01
C SER A 458 -3.56 49.53 20.29
N LEU A 459 -3.17 50.80 20.17
CA LEU A 459 -3.12 51.73 21.31
C LEU A 459 -4.40 51.75 22.17
N PRO A 460 -5.62 51.69 21.59
CA PRO A 460 -6.86 51.58 22.37
C PRO A 460 -6.98 50.31 23.22
N HIS A 461 -6.47 49.18 22.72
CA HIS A 461 -6.48 47.91 23.46
C HIS A 461 -5.48 47.96 24.63
N ALA A 462 -4.30 48.51 24.40
CA ALA A 462 -3.30 48.73 25.45
C ALA A 462 -3.81 49.69 26.54
N LEU A 463 -4.56 50.74 26.17
CA LEU A 463 -5.15 51.67 27.15
C LEU A 463 -6.14 50.98 28.10
N LYS A 464 -7.00 50.07 27.61
CA LYS A 464 -7.91 49.32 28.47
C LYS A 464 -7.18 48.45 29.51
N GLN A 465 -6.02 47.90 29.13
CA GLN A 465 -5.19 47.12 30.07
C GLN A 465 -4.53 48.03 31.12
N VAL A 466 -4.11 49.24 30.74
CA VAL A 466 -3.62 50.25 31.68
C VAL A 466 -4.73 50.69 32.65
N GLU A 467 -5.96 50.90 32.18
CA GLU A 467 -7.11 51.23 33.03
C GLU A 467 -7.40 50.13 34.06
N LYS A 468 -7.34 48.87 33.63
CA LYS A 468 -7.55 47.72 34.51
C LYS A 468 -6.50 47.67 35.63
N LEU A 469 -5.22 47.74 35.30
CA LEU A 469 -4.14 47.71 36.30
C LEU A 469 -4.20 48.91 37.24
N TYR A 470 -4.61 50.08 36.75
CA TYR A 470 -4.86 51.26 37.57
C TYR A 470 -6.01 51.04 38.56
N SER A 471 -7.12 50.43 38.10
CA SER A 471 -8.26 50.09 38.98
C SER A 471 -7.92 49.01 40.02
N GLU A 472 -6.93 48.16 39.74
CA GLU A 472 -6.39 47.15 40.66
C GLU A 472 -5.35 47.72 41.64
N GLY A 473 -5.13 49.05 41.64
CA GLY A 473 -4.29 49.76 42.61
C GLY A 473 -2.86 50.04 42.14
N SER A 474 -2.50 49.73 40.89
CA SER A 474 -1.18 50.08 40.34
C SER A 474 -1.10 51.57 40.03
N SER A 475 0.08 52.18 40.19
CA SER A 475 0.29 53.55 39.72
C SER A 475 0.18 53.63 38.20
N VAL A 476 -0.30 54.76 37.64
CA VAL A 476 -0.39 54.96 36.18
C VAL A 476 0.95 54.69 35.49
N ARG A 477 2.06 55.04 36.15
CA ARG A 477 3.41 54.85 35.61
C ARG A 477 3.81 53.37 35.55
N ASP A 478 3.40 52.57 36.52
CA ASP A 478 3.74 51.14 36.56
C ASP A 478 2.81 50.33 35.65
N ALA A 479 1.52 50.68 35.60
CA ALA A 479 0.57 50.10 34.65
C ALA A 479 1.00 50.35 33.19
N VAL A 480 1.40 51.58 32.85
CA VAL A 480 1.91 51.90 31.49
C VAL A 480 3.21 51.17 31.19
N ARG A 481 4.09 50.99 32.16
CA ARG A 481 5.36 50.26 31.95
C ARG A 481 5.12 48.79 31.64
N ALA A 482 4.31 48.11 32.45
CA ALA A 482 3.97 46.70 32.28
C ALA A 482 3.27 46.43 30.93
N VAL A 483 2.33 47.30 30.55
CA VAL A 483 1.60 47.16 29.29
C VAL A 483 2.46 47.52 28.08
N ALA A 484 3.29 48.57 28.17
CA ALA A 484 4.17 48.93 27.05
C ALA A 484 5.24 47.87 26.77
N GLU A 485 5.75 47.19 27.81
CA GLU A 485 6.69 46.07 27.68
C GLU A 485 6.01 44.84 27.05
N THR A 486 4.76 44.57 27.42
CA THR A 486 4.01 43.41 26.89
C THR A 486 3.47 43.64 25.48
N CYS A 487 3.07 44.87 25.15
CA CYS A 487 2.45 45.22 23.87
C CYS A 487 3.42 45.80 22.83
N SER A 488 4.71 45.91 23.14
CA SER A 488 5.74 46.51 22.28
C SER A 488 5.37 47.91 21.74
N LEU A 489 4.73 48.73 22.57
CA LEU A 489 4.32 50.10 22.25
C LEU A 489 5.26 51.14 22.90
N SER A 490 5.33 52.34 22.31
CA SER A 490 6.07 53.46 22.90
C SER A 490 5.50 53.84 24.26
N ARG A 491 6.31 53.70 25.32
CA ARG A 491 5.95 54.12 26.69
C ARG A 491 5.47 55.57 26.74
N LYS A 492 6.06 56.46 25.93
CA LYS A 492 5.72 57.89 25.88
C LYS A 492 4.32 58.12 25.31
N GLU A 493 3.96 57.38 24.26
CA GLU A 493 2.66 57.50 23.59
C GLU A 493 1.53 56.93 24.46
N LEU A 494 1.77 55.75 25.07
CA LEU A 494 0.80 55.11 25.96
C LEU A 494 0.57 55.93 27.24
N TYR A 495 1.62 56.53 27.80
CA TYR A 495 1.51 57.40 28.97
C TYR A 495 0.71 58.67 28.69
N ALA A 496 0.99 59.34 27.56
CA ALA A 496 0.27 60.55 27.16
C ALA A 496 -1.23 60.27 26.92
N ALA A 497 -1.54 59.13 26.30
CA ALA A 497 -2.91 58.71 26.08
C ALA A 497 -3.63 58.30 27.39
N ALA A 498 -2.95 57.61 28.30
CA ALA A 498 -3.51 57.23 29.60
C ALA A 498 -3.85 58.45 30.46
N ILE A 499 -2.95 59.44 30.55
CA ILE A 499 -3.21 60.69 31.29
C ILE A 499 -4.44 61.41 30.72
N LYS A 500 -4.54 61.51 29.39
CA LYS A 500 -5.65 62.18 28.72
C LYS A 500 -7.00 61.48 28.97
N GLU A 501 -7.00 60.16 29.05
CA GLU A 501 -8.18 59.35 29.32
C GLU A 501 -8.61 59.44 30.80
N PHE A 502 -7.66 59.36 31.74
CA PHE A 502 -7.95 59.50 33.17
C PHE A 502 -8.36 60.92 33.56
N SER A 503 -7.84 61.95 32.90
CA SER A 503 -8.25 63.35 33.12
C SER A 503 -9.66 63.67 32.62
N LYS A 504 -10.25 62.81 31.77
CA LYS A 504 -11.63 62.95 31.31
C LYS A 504 -12.66 62.27 32.24
N LYS A 505 -12.19 61.40 33.15
CA LYS A 505 -13.02 60.63 34.07
C LYS A 505 -13.01 61.19 35.51
N GLN A 506 -12.20 62.22 35.78
CA GLN A 506 -12.33 63.12 36.94
C GLN A 506 -13.15 64.35 36.55
#